data_AF-F1VWC2-F1
#
_entry.id   AF-F1VWC2-F1
#
_cell.length_a   1.000
_cell.length_b   1.000
_cell.length_c   1.000
_cell.angle_alpha   90.00
_cell.angle_beta   90.00
_cell.angle_gamma   90.00
#
_symmetry.space_group_name_H-M   'P 1'
#
loop_
_entity.id
_entity.type
_entity.pdbx_description
1 polymer ?
#
loop_
_entity_poly.entity_id
_entity_poly.type
_entity_poly.pdbx_seq_one_letter_code
_entity_poly.pdbx_strand_id
1 'polypeptide(L)'
;MLLLGLAGMALGLLVDLHGPGLAILASLCRVDAVPDLLLTLRLHWMWLPAMHVGMIVLPLGWSARHCRAAPLLRQLVCSAWMMAGMTGGAMAAAMLPGWPASPVGMLVMMCAGMAGGMLAGRAMRRLIFLSRFLRGKPELVHG
;
A
#
# COMPACT_ATOMS: atom_id res chain seq x y z
N MET A 1 5.61 -11.64 -4.34
CA MET A 1 4.57 -10.89 -3.59
C MET A 1 4.74 -9.39 -3.81
N LEU A 2 5.84 -8.74 -3.40
CA LEU A 2 6.07 -7.31 -3.68
C LEU A 2 6.06 -6.96 -5.16
N LEU A 3 6.89 -7.65 -5.96
CA LEU A 3 6.93 -7.46 -7.42
C LEU A 3 5.58 -7.76 -8.09
N LEU A 4 4.80 -8.68 -7.53
CA LEU A 4 3.46 -9.02 -8.04
C LEU A 4 2.42 -7.95 -7.67
N GLY A 5 2.46 -7.41 -6.44
CA GLY A 5 1.64 -6.29 -6.05
C GLY A 5 1.99 -5.03 -6.83
N LEU A 6 3.28 -4.79 -7.07
CA LEU A 6 3.78 -3.65 -7.85
C LEU A 6 3.41 -3.81 -9.34
N ALA A 7 3.54 -5.01 -9.91
CA ALA A 7 3.09 -5.30 -11.27
C ALA A 7 1.56 -5.18 -11.42
N GLY A 8 0.78 -5.68 -10.46
CA GLY A 8 -0.68 -5.58 -10.47
C GLY A 8 -1.18 -4.15 -10.32
N MET A 9 -0.50 -3.37 -9.48
CA MET A 9 -0.74 -1.95 -9.31
C MET A 9 -0.33 -1.16 -10.56
N ALA A 10 0.82 -1.44 -11.17
CA ALA A 10 1.26 -0.82 -12.41
C ALA A 10 0.34 -1.16 -13.59
N LEU A 11 -0.09 -2.43 -13.72
CA LEU A 11 -1.06 -2.86 -14.72
C LEU A 11 -2.43 -2.21 -14.51
N GLY A 12 -2.93 -2.19 -13.27
CA GLY A 12 -4.19 -1.53 -12.96
C GLY A 12 -4.13 -0.02 -13.22
N LEU A 13 -2.99 0.62 -12.93
CA LEU A 13 -2.77 2.02 -13.26
C LEU A 13 -2.65 2.27 -14.78
N LEU A 14 -2.07 1.32 -15.52
CA LEU A 14 -2.05 1.33 -16.99
C LEU A 14 -3.45 1.23 -17.59
N VAL A 15 -4.33 0.43 -16.97
CA VAL A 15 -5.75 0.35 -17.35
C VAL A 15 -6.48 1.64 -16.99
N ASP A 16 -6.24 2.19 -15.79
CA ASP A 16 -6.83 3.46 -15.35
C ASP A 16 -6.31 4.67 -16.16
N LEU A 17 -5.10 4.59 -16.73
CA LEU A 17 -4.50 5.56 -17.66
C LEU A 17 -5.26 5.67 -18.99
N HIS A 18 -5.92 4.59 -19.41
CA HIS A 18 -6.79 4.61 -20.59
C HIS A 18 -8.14 5.29 -20.30
N GLY A 19 -8.48 5.53 -19.03
CA GLY A 19 -9.69 6.22 -18.61
C GLY A 19 -9.50 7.73 -18.40
N PRO A 20 -10.58 8.51 -18.35
CA PRO A 20 -10.53 9.96 -18.07
C PRO A 20 -10.08 10.29 -16.63
N GLY A 21 -9.90 9.29 -15.76
CA GLY A 21 -9.70 9.49 -14.33
C GLY A 21 -8.40 10.18 -13.94
N LEU A 22 -7.31 9.90 -14.67
CA LEU A 22 -6.02 10.53 -14.37
C LEU A 22 -5.99 12.02 -14.71
N ALA A 23 -6.67 12.44 -15.78
CA ALA A 23 -6.80 13.84 -16.12
C ALA A 23 -7.57 14.62 -15.03
N ILE A 24 -8.59 13.98 -14.45
CA ILE A 24 -9.43 14.58 -13.40
C ILE A 24 -8.70 14.61 -12.06
N LEU A 25 -7.98 13.55 -11.68
CA LEU A 25 -7.10 13.58 -10.49
C LEU A 25 -5.98 14.62 -10.62
N ALA A 26 -5.35 14.73 -11.79
CA ALA A 26 -4.31 15.73 -12.03
C ALA A 26 -4.85 17.16 -11.93
N SER A 27 -6.12 17.38 -12.34
CA SER A 27 -6.77 18.68 -12.18
C SER A 27 -7.06 19.01 -10.71
N LEU A 28 -7.38 18.02 -9.88
CA LEU A 28 -7.63 18.18 -8.45
C LEU A 28 -6.34 18.44 -7.66
N CYS A 29 -5.22 17.82 -8.05
CA CYS A 29 -3.90 18.09 -7.44
C CYS A 29 -3.34 19.48 -7.79
N ARG A 30 -3.85 20.14 -8.83
CA ARG A 30 -3.47 21.52 -9.18
C ARG A 30 -4.18 22.58 -8.34
N VAL A 31 -5.25 22.21 -7.65
CA VAL A 31 -5.97 23.10 -6.77
C VAL A 31 -5.30 23.02 -5.41
N ASP A 32 -4.49 24.01 -5.04
CA ASP A 32 -3.76 24.16 -3.77
C ASP A 32 -4.64 24.20 -2.50
N ALA A 33 -5.93 23.85 -2.60
CA ALA A 33 -6.80 23.70 -1.45
C ALA A 33 -6.57 22.31 -0.86
N VAL A 34 -6.02 22.24 0.35
CA VAL A 34 -5.85 21.01 1.16
C VAL A 34 -7.16 20.22 1.11
N PRO A 35 -7.28 19.20 0.25
CA PRO A 35 -8.55 18.56 0.07
C PRO A 35 -8.73 17.61 1.25
N ASP A 36 -9.90 17.71 1.86
CA ASP A 36 -10.28 16.93 3.04
C ASP A 36 -9.91 15.46 2.82
N LEU A 37 -9.17 14.88 3.76
CA LEU A 37 -8.44 13.62 3.57
C LEU A 37 -9.38 12.47 3.19
N LEU A 38 -10.58 12.50 3.77
CA LEU A 38 -11.66 11.56 3.48
C LEU A 38 -12.18 11.72 2.05
N LEU A 39 -12.26 12.95 1.55
CA LEU A 39 -12.73 13.26 0.21
C LEU A 39 -11.72 12.79 -0.83
N THR A 40 -10.44 13.09 -0.63
CA THR A 40 -9.34 12.65 -1.51
C THR A 40 -9.25 11.13 -1.56
N LEU A 41 -9.35 10.46 -0.40
CA LEU A 41 -9.33 9.00 -0.33
C LEU A 41 -10.55 8.37 -1.04
N ARG A 42 -11.74 8.96 -0.86
CA ARG A 42 -12.98 8.50 -1.51
C ARG A 42 -12.92 8.68 -3.03
N LEU A 43 -12.40 9.81 -3.51
CA LEU A 43 -12.17 10.04 -4.94
C LEU A 43 -11.12 9.09 -5.50
N HIS A 44 -10.02 8.84 -4.79
CA HIS A 44 -8.98 7.92 -5.22
C HIS A 44 -9.50 6.49 -5.36
N TRP A 45 -10.34 6.04 -4.43
CA TRP A 45 -11.01 4.74 -4.50
C TRP A 45 -12.03 4.64 -5.62
N MET A 46 -12.79 5.72 -5.86
CA MET A 46 -13.84 5.74 -6.86
C MET A 46 -13.28 5.83 -8.29
N TRP A 47 -12.12 6.46 -8.46
CA TRP A 47 -11.52 6.76 -9.77
C TRP A 47 -10.34 5.86 -10.16
N LEU A 48 -9.73 5.12 -9.22
CA LEU A 48 -8.72 4.09 -9.52
C LEU A 48 -9.11 2.69 -9.03
N PRO A 49 -10.32 2.19 -9.40
CA PRO A 49 -10.74 0.86 -8.99
C PRO A 49 -9.87 -0.24 -9.62
N ALA A 50 -9.39 -0.05 -10.86
CA ALA A 50 -8.59 -1.09 -11.53
C ALA A 50 -7.20 -1.25 -10.90
N MET A 51 -6.58 -0.15 -10.44
CA MET A 51 -5.36 -0.19 -9.63
C MET A 51 -5.54 -1.05 -8.36
N HIS A 52 -6.66 -0.86 -7.65
CA HIS A 52 -6.94 -1.57 -6.39
C HIS A 52 -7.26 -3.04 -6.66
N VAL A 53 -8.05 -3.32 -7.69
CA VAL A 53 -8.37 -4.68 -8.13
C VAL A 53 -7.11 -5.41 -8.60
N GLY A 54 -6.26 -4.79 -9.42
CA GLY A 54 -5.01 -5.38 -9.89
C GLY A 54 -4.06 -5.73 -8.75
N MET A 55 -3.98 -4.88 -7.73
CA MET A 55 -3.14 -5.11 -6.55
C MET A 55 -3.62 -6.26 -5.67
N ILE A 56 -4.92 -6.54 -5.63
CA ILE A 56 -5.51 -7.64 -4.86
C ILE A 56 -5.48 -8.92 -5.70
N VAL A 57 -6.01 -8.86 -6.92
CA VAL A 57 -6.25 -10.04 -7.78
C VAL A 57 -4.95 -10.64 -8.31
N LEU A 58 -3.94 -9.86 -8.66
CA LEU A 58 -2.70 -10.41 -9.23
C LEU A 58 -1.90 -11.27 -8.23
N PRO A 59 -1.62 -10.82 -6.98
CA PRO A 59 -0.97 -11.68 -5.99
C PRO A 59 -1.86 -12.84 -5.50
N LEU A 60 -3.18 -12.65 -5.40
CA LEU A 60 -4.12 -13.74 -5.05
C LEU A 60 -4.18 -14.80 -6.15
N GLY A 61 -4.32 -14.40 -7.41
CA GLY A 61 -4.37 -15.30 -8.56
C GLY A 61 -3.06 -16.05 -8.79
N TRP A 62 -1.92 -15.37 -8.63
CA TRP A 62 -0.61 -16.04 -8.66
C TRP A 62 -0.45 -17.02 -7.52
N SER A 63 -0.86 -16.65 -6.30
CA SER A 63 -0.75 -17.57 -5.16
C SER A 63 -1.68 -18.76 -5.28
N ALA A 64 -2.91 -18.58 -5.75
CA ALA A 64 -3.84 -19.68 -5.98
C ALA A 64 -3.30 -20.68 -7.02
N ARG A 65 -2.57 -20.18 -8.03
CA ARG A 65 -1.97 -21.01 -9.09
C ARG A 65 -0.63 -21.65 -8.74
N HIS A 66 0.20 -21.03 -7.91
CA HIS A 66 1.59 -21.50 -7.68
C HIS A 66 1.94 -21.81 -6.23
N CYS A 67 1.14 -21.36 -5.26
CA CYS A 67 1.41 -21.55 -3.84
C CYS A 67 0.12 -21.87 -3.09
N ARG A 68 -0.33 -23.13 -3.15
CA ARG A 68 -1.55 -23.64 -2.46
C ARG A 68 -1.53 -23.52 -0.92
N ALA A 69 -0.44 -23.05 -0.31
CA ALA A 69 -0.19 -23.23 1.12
C ALA A 69 -0.01 -21.93 1.94
N ALA A 70 -0.13 -20.73 1.35
CA ALA A 70 -0.10 -19.51 2.16
C ALA A 70 -1.51 -19.23 2.72
N PRO A 71 -1.73 -19.21 4.04
CA PRO A 71 -3.06 -18.98 4.59
C PRO A 71 -3.57 -17.62 4.13
N LEU A 72 -4.80 -17.58 3.62
CA LEU A 72 -5.52 -16.38 3.15
C LEU A 72 -5.35 -15.19 4.10
N LEU A 73 -5.38 -15.46 5.41
CA LEU A 73 -5.15 -14.48 6.46
C LEU A 73 -3.80 -13.75 6.33
N ARG A 74 -2.73 -14.46 5.99
CA ARG A 74 -1.38 -13.88 5.81
C ARG A 74 -1.32 -12.98 4.57
N GLN A 75 -2.09 -13.29 3.54
CA GLN A 75 -2.21 -12.46 2.34
C GLN A 75 -3.00 -11.20 2.62
N LEU A 76 -4.14 -11.31 3.30
CA LEU A 76 -4.94 -10.17 3.73
C LEU A 76 -4.12 -9.22 4.61
N VAL A 77 -3.38 -9.75 5.59
CA VAL A 77 -2.51 -8.92 6.45
C VAL A 77 -1.38 -8.27 5.65
N CYS A 78 -0.76 -8.97 4.70
CA CYS A 78 0.25 -8.35 3.82
C CYS A 78 -0.35 -7.27 2.91
N SER A 79 -1.54 -7.50 2.37
CA SER A 79 -2.26 -6.53 1.54
C SER A 79 -2.65 -5.30 2.36
N ALA A 80 -3.11 -5.48 3.60
CA ALA A 80 -3.42 -4.40 4.52
C ALA A 80 -2.19 -3.54 4.84
N TRP A 81 -1.05 -4.16 5.10
CA TRP A 81 0.21 -3.43 5.34
C TRP A 81 0.74 -2.71 4.10
N MET A 82 0.55 -3.28 2.89
CA MET A 82 0.86 -2.58 1.65
C MET A 82 -0.06 -1.37 1.43
N MET A 83 -1.36 -1.52 1.66
CA MET A 83 -2.34 -0.43 1.59
C MET A 83 -2.00 0.69 2.57
N ALA A 84 -1.77 0.35 3.85
CA ALA A 84 -1.37 1.32 4.86
C ALA A 84 -0.06 2.04 4.49
N GLY A 85 0.90 1.31 3.94
CA GLY A 85 2.16 1.86 3.44
C GLY A 85 1.95 2.88 2.31
N MET A 86 1.19 2.54 1.27
CA MET A 86 0.91 3.46 0.16
C MET A 86 0.16 4.70 0.62
N THR A 87 -0.87 4.54 1.47
CA THR A 87 -1.63 5.68 2.01
C THR A 87 -0.70 6.58 2.82
N GLY A 88 0.14 6.01 3.69
CA GLY A 88 1.14 6.76 4.44
C GLY A 88 2.16 7.47 3.53
N GLY A 89 2.60 6.81 2.45
CA GLY A 89 3.49 7.38 1.45
C GLY A 89 2.86 8.56 0.70
N ALA A 90 1.60 8.42 0.26
CA ALA A 90 0.85 9.50 -0.38
C ALA A 90 0.65 10.69 0.57
N MET A 91 0.35 10.43 1.85
CA MET A 91 0.24 11.47 2.87
C MET A 91 1.57 12.17 3.11
N ALA A 92 2.67 11.41 3.20
CA ALA A 92 4.01 11.97 3.35
C ALA A 92 4.35 12.86 2.15
N ALA A 93 3.99 12.46 0.92
CA ALA A 93 4.20 13.29 -0.27
C ALA A 93 3.45 14.63 -0.18
N ALA A 94 2.22 14.63 0.33
CA ALA A 94 1.41 15.84 0.50
C ALA A 94 1.91 16.75 1.64
N MET A 95 2.55 16.16 2.66
CA MET A 95 3.06 16.89 3.82
C MET A 95 4.51 17.32 3.70
N LEU A 96 5.31 16.73 2.80
CA LEU A 96 6.72 17.08 2.63
C LEU A 96 6.85 18.40 1.86
N PRO A 97 7.32 19.48 2.50
CA PRO A 97 7.55 20.74 1.79
C PRO A 97 8.68 20.57 0.77
N GLY A 98 8.42 20.97 -0.47
CA GLY A 98 9.36 20.84 -1.59
C GLY A 98 9.30 19.52 -2.35
N TRP A 99 8.42 18.58 -1.97
CA TRP A 99 8.18 17.41 -2.80
C TRP A 99 7.34 17.79 -4.04
N PRO A 100 7.72 17.33 -5.25
CA PRO A 100 6.94 17.67 -6.43
C PRO A 100 5.54 17.07 -6.34
N ALA A 101 4.51 17.91 -6.35
CA ALA A 101 3.10 17.54 -6.50
C ALA A 101 2.77 17.02 -7.92
N SER A 102 3.75 16.41 -8.57
CA SER A 102 3.58 15.77 -9.87
C SER A 102 3.04 14.34 -9.67
N PRO A 103 2.32 13.79 -10.66
CA PRO A 103 1.85 12.40 -10.62
C PRO A 103 2.98 11.41 -10.37
N VAL A 104 4.17 11.68 -10.94
CA VAL A 104 5.37 10.86 -10.76
C VAL A 104 5.88 10.96 -9.31
N GLY A 105 5.91 12.16 -8.72
CA GLY A 105 6.32 12.37 -7.33
C GLY A 105 5.42 11.65 -6.32
N MET A 106 4.10 11.67 -6.54
CA MET A 106 3.15 10.88 -5.74
C MET A 106 3.38 9.37 -5.91
N LEU A 107 3.56 8.90 -7.14
CA LEU A 107 3.77 7.46 -7.41
C LEU A 107 5.02 6.92 -6.72
N VAL A 108 6.12 7.71 -6.74
CA VAL A 108 7.37 7.37 -6.06
C VAL A 108 7.16 7.22 -4.56
N MET A 109 6.45 8.16 -3.93
CA MET A 109 6.18 8.11 -2.49
C MET A 109 5.21 7.00 -2.11
N MET A 110 4.22 6.69 -2.95
CA MET A 110 3.35 5.52 -2.77
C MET A 110 4.14 4.21 -2.86
N CYS A 111 5.10 4.10 -3.79
CA CYS A 111 5.98 2.93 -3.89
C CYS A 111 6.93 2.81 -2.70
N ALA A 112 7.54 3.93 -2.27
CA ALA A 112 8.37 3.98 -1.07
C ALA A 112 7.55 3.61 0.18
N GLY A 113 6.33 4.14 0.28
CA GLY A 113 5.36 3.83 1.32
C GLY A 113 4.98 2.35 1.33
N MET A 114 4.72 1.74 0.17
CA MET A 114 4.45 0.30 0.06
C MET A 114 5.62 -0.55 0.60
N ALA A 115 6.85 -0.21 0.21
CA ALA A 115 8.04 -0.90 0.71
C ALA A 115 8.19 -0.73 2.24
N GLY A 116 7.99 0.50 2.73
CA GLY A 116 8.01 0.84 4.15
C GLY A 116 6.94 0.10 4.96
N GLY A 117 5.70 0.06 4.48
CA GLY A 117 4.59 -0.65 5.11
C GLY A 117 4.86 -2.15 5.23
N MET A 118 5.53 -2.75 4.25
CA MET A 118 5.94 -4.15 4.33
C MET A 118 7.08 -4.41 5.31
N LEU A 119 8.06 -3.50 5.39
CA LEU A 119 9.11 -3.55 6.40
C LEU A 119 8.51 -3.43 7.81
N ALA A 120 7.62 -2.46 8.01
CA ALA A 120 6.90 -2.25 9.26
C ALA A 120 6.05 -3.47 9.64
N GLY A 121 5.29 -4.04 8.71
CA GLY A 121 4.49 -5.25 8.97
C GLY A 121 5.33 -6.50 9.23
N ARG A 122 6.57 -6.58 8.73
CA ARG A 122 7.52 -7.65 9.10
C ARG A 122 8.12 -7.40 10.48
N ALA A 123 8.53 -6.17 10.77
CA ALA A 123 9.07 -5.76 12.07
C ALA A 123 8.03 -6.01 13.18
N MET A 124 6.78 -5.60 12.96
CA MET A 124 5.71 -5.78 13.94
C MET A 124 5.38 -7.26 14.18
N ARG A 125 5.37 -8.11 13.13
CA ARG A 125 5.21 -9.56 13.30
C ARG A 125 6.36 -10.19 14.08
N ARG A 126 7.60 -9.76 13.83
CA ARG A 126 8.76 -10.21 14.63
C ARG A 126 8.63 -9.77 16.09
N LEU A 127 8.19 -8.55 16.36
CA LEU A 127 7.93 -8.02 17.70
C LEU A 127 6.82 -8.78 18.43
N ILE A 128 5.71 -9.08 17.75
CA ILE A 128 4.61 -9.88 18.32
C ILE A 128 5.08 -11.30 18.63
N PHE A 129 5.86 -11.92 17.74
CA PHE A 129 6.40 -13.24 17.97
C PHE A 129 7.39 -13.24 19.14
N LEU A 130 8.30 -12.27 19.19
CA LEU A 130 9.28 -12.12 20.25
C LEU A 130 8.60 -11.89 21.60
N SER A 131 7.62 -10.99 21.67
CA SER A 131 6.86 -10.74 22.90
C SER A 131 6.08 -11.96 23.38
N ARG A 132 5.49 -12.75 22.47
CA ARG A 132 4.85 -14.03 22.82
C ARG A 132 5.86 -15.06 23.31
N PHE A 133 7.02 -15.13 22.68
CA PHE A 133 8.10 -16.04 23.09
C PHE A 133 8.62 -15.70 24.48
N LEU A 134 8.86 -14.41 24.76
CA LEU A 134 9.27 -13.91 26.08
C LEU A 134 8.18 -14.15 27.14
N ARG A 135 6.91 -13.96 26.78
CA ARG A 135 5.78 -14.24 27.69
C ARG A 135 5.64 -15.74 28.03
N GLY A 136 6.07 -16.62 27.13
CA GLY A 136 6.10 -18.08 27.36
C GLY A 136 7.33 -18.60 28.10
N LYS A 137 8.33 -17.74 28.34
CA LYS A 137 9.55 -18.07 29.10
C LYS A 137 9.92 -16.93 30.07
N PRO A 138 9.15 -16.75 31.16
CA PRO A 138 9.38 -15.67 32.13
C PRO A 138 10.77 -15.73 32.79
N GLU A 139 11.36 -16.92 32.84
CA GLU A 139 12.67 -17.21 33.47
C GLU A 139 13.86 -16.50 32.80
N LEU A 140 13.71 -16.06 31.54
CA LEU A 140 14.75 -15.37 30.77
C LEU A 140 14.69 -13.84 30.86
N VAL A 141 13.67 -13.26 31.51
CA VAL A 141 13.47 -11.80 31.59
C VAL A 141 14.12 -11.20 32.85
N HIS A 142 14.54 -12.03 33.80
CA HIS A 142 15.14 -11.62 35.08
C HIS A 142 16.52 -12.26 35.37
N GLY A 143 17.16 -12.85 34.37
CA GLY A 143 18.52 -13.39 34.46
C GLY A 143 19.58 -12.40 34.02
#